data_AF-A0A2P6W4E1-F1
#
_entry.id   AF-A0A2P6W4E1-F1
#
_cell.length_a   1.000
_cell.length_b   1.000
_cell.length_c   1.000
_cell.angle_alpha   90.00
_cell.angle_beta   90.00
_cell.angle_gamma   90.00
#
_symmetry.space_group_name_H-M   'P 1'
#
loop_
_entity.id
_entity.type
_entity.pdbx_description
1 polymer ?
#
loop_
_entity_poly.entity_id
_entity_poly.type
_entity_poly.pdbx_seq_one_letter_code
_entity_poly.pdbx_strand_id
1 'polypeptide(L)'
;MKFQLFGRLRGNENDSENVKQKQETGVNQQNDFQDFSSSGIQRTVENLFEQGYSEEEVRQELQGQYSRDEIQGAINQAVKTSATAEQEGPQPMTPYQENNQSMGPNDELSNETQGPENNEINSGNPEMNQAPQPQSPPAANPPPKGNLSGNSSGNVEELIETIVAENFERVENEFENVYSEIDALKERAEDFEQRIHDLEVRDDEDDKQVIQKMDDIEGDIEEYQSRIGGLEKAFQQVLPSLVDNVRDLTQLVQEIKHERGIETSSDVDQDDIEDIDMEDW
;
A
#
# COMPACT_ATOMS: atom_id res chain seq x y z
N MET A 1 32.95 -28.99 -31.19
CA MET A 1 33.26 -27.58 -31.47
C MET A 1 33.43 -26.88 -30.13
N LYS A 2 34.60 -26.29 -29.87
CA LYS A 2 34.92 -25.57 -28.62
C LYS A 2 34.71 -24.09 -28.86
N PHE A 3 33.76 -23.46 -28.16
CA PHE A 3 33.64 -22.01 -28.10
C PHE A 3 34.37 -21.52 -26.85
N GLN A 4 35.55 -20.92 -27.06
CA GLN A 4 36.22 -20.07 -26.10
C GLN A 4 35.78 -18.63 -26.40
N LEU A 5 34.86 -18.08 -25.62
CA LEU A 5 34.58 -16.65 -25.65
C LEU A 5 35.41 -15.95 -24.57
N PHE A 6 36.49 -15.31 -25.04
CA PHE A 6 37.22 -14.28 -24.30
C PHE A 6 36.39 -13.00 -24.27
N GLY A 7 36.42 -12.26 -23.15
CA GLY A 7 35.89 -10.90 -23.12
C GLY A 7 35.87 -10.26 -21.76
N ARG A 8 37.06 -10.00 -21.19
CA ARG A 8 37.24 -9.12 -20.03
C ARG A 8 36.67 -7.73 -20.33
N LEU A 9 35.77 -7.22 -19.50
CA LEU A 9 35.67 -5.77 -19.27
C LEU A 9 35.96 -5.49 -17.79
N ARG A 10 37.07 -4.78 -17.61
CA ARG A 10 37.71 -4.37 -16.38
C ARG A 10 37.60 -2.86 -16.32
N GLY A 11 37.07 -2.33 -15.22
CA GLY A 11 37.40 -1.03 -14.64
C GLY A 11 36.89 0.21 -15.35
N ASN A 12 36.06 0.97 -14.64
CA ASN A 12 36.10 2.43 -14.69
C ASN A 12 35.80 2.97 -13.28
N GLU A 13 36.88 3.19 -12.52
CA GLU A 13 36.92 4.12 -11.40
C GLU A 13 37.23 5.52 -11.96
N ASN A 14 36.70 6.54 -11.28
CA ASN A 14 36.85 7.98 -11.49
C ASN A 14 36.06 8.62 -12.65
N ASP A 15 34.96 9.29 -12.29
CA ASP A 15 34.87 10.73 -12.54
C ASP A 15 33.99 11.42 -11.51
N SER A 16 34.50 12.55 -11.05
CA SER A 16 33.97 13.44 -10.03
C SER A 16 33.01 14.49 -10.63
N GLU A 17 32.20 15.10 -9.75
CA GLU A 17 31.71 16.49 -9.85
C GLU A 17 30.83 16.92 -11.06
N ASN A 18 29.51 17.01 -10.85
CA ASN A 18 28.72 18.25 -11.04
C ASN A 18 27.25 18.01 -10.62
N VAL A 19 26.77 18.63 -9.55
CA VAL A 19 26.01 19.92 -9.53
C VAL A 19 24.56 19.80 -10.03
N LYS A 20 23.66 19.86 -9.03
CA LYS A 20 22.41 20.65 -8.94
C LYS A 20 21.42 20.62 -10.12
N GLN A 21 20.28 19.97 -9.87
CA GLN A 21 18.92 20.47 -10.16
C GLN A 21 17.94 19.71 -9.25
N LYS A 22 17.56 20.24 -8.08
CA LYS A 22 16.35 21.05 -7.86
C LYS A 22 15.10 20.44 -8.53
N GLN A 23 14.52 19.43 -7.88
CA GLN A 23 13.07 19.26 -7.84
C GLN A 23 12.61 19.34 -6.39
N GLU A 24 12.03 20.49 -6.07
CA GLU A 24 11.25 20.74 -4.87
C GLU A 24 9.95 19.93 -4.98
N THR A 25 9.93 18.71 -4.45
CA THR A 25 8.69 18.12 -3.95
C THR A 25 8.48 18.66 -2.54
N GLY A 26 7.72 19.75 -2.46
CA GLY A 26 7.25 20.31 -1.20
C GLY A 26 6.29 19.33 -0.53
N VAL A 27 6.85 18.44 0.31
CA VAL A 27 6.07 17.68 1.28
C VAL A 27 5.75 18.62 2.42
N ASN A 28 4.47 18.98 2.50
CA ASN A 28 3.89 19.85 3.51
C ASN A 28 3.81 19.05 4.84
N GLN A 29 4.96 18.84 5.48
CA GLN A 29 5.10 18.19 6.79
C GLN A 29 4.84 19.21 7.90
N GLN A 30 3.59 19.61 8.05
CA GLN A 30 3.18 20.42 9.17
C GLN A 30 1.71 20.11 9.46
N ASN A 31 1.44 18.92 10.05
CA ASN A 31 0.25 18.60 10.85
C ASN A 31 0.16 17.12 11.35
N ASP A 32 1.25 16.34 11.48
CA ASP A 32 1.15 14.88 11.81
C ASP A 32 1.41 14.50 13.27
N PHE A 33 1.34 15.42 14.24
CA PHE A 33 1.62 15.08 15.65
C PHE A 33 0.39 14.70 16.49
N GLN A 34 -0.78 14.49 15.88
CA GLN A 34 -2.03 14.19 16.60
C GLN A 34 -2.65 12.81 16.31
N ASP A 35 -2.01 11.97 15.49
CA ASP A 35 -2.68 10.79 14.89
C ASP A 35 -2.24 9.41 15.43
N PHE A 36 -1.52 9.35 16.55
CA PHE A 36 -1.04 8.06 17.11
C PHE A 36 -2.15 7.12 17.62
N SER A 37 -3.37 7.61 17.83
CA SER A 37 -4.52 6.75 18.21
C SER A 37 -5.29 6.20 17.01
N SER A 38 -5.18 6.79 15.81
CA SER A 38 -5.94 6.34 14.63
C SER A 38 -5.25 5.20 13.87
N SER A 39 -3.95 4.98 14.10
CA SER A 39 -3.17 3.95 13.41
C SER A 39 -3.64 2.52 13.72
N GLY A 40 -4.25 2.29 14.89
CA GLY A 40 -4.74 0.96 15.27
C GLY A 40 -5.97 0.51 14.46
N ILE A 41 -6.93 1.43 14.27
CA ILE A 41 -8.17 1.12 13.54
C ILE A 41 -7.92 1.02 12.03
N GLN A 42 -7.08 1.89 11.47
CA GLN A 42 -6.72 1.86 10.04
C GLN A 42 -6.18 0.50 9.61
N ARG A 43 -5.23 -0.06 10.39
CA ARG A 43 -4.64 -1.38 10.11
C ARG A 43 -5.64 -2.52 10.19
N THR A 44 -6.60 -2.41 11.12
CA THR A 44 -7.66 -3.42 11.28
C THR A 44 -8.62 -3.38 10.11
N VAL A 45 -9.01 -2.18 9.66
CA VAL A 45 -9.86 -1.97 8.49
C VAL A 45 -9.18 -2.47 7.21
N GLU A 46 -7.89 -2.17 7.02
CA GLU A 46 -7.10 -2.61 5.86
C GLU A 46 -7.03 -4.14 5.80
N ASN A 47 -6.76 -4.82 6.92
CA ASN A 47 -6.72 -6.28 6.99
C ASN A 47 -8.09 -6.93 6.69
N LEU A 48 -9.20 -6.31 7.14
CA LEU A 48 -10.54 -6.81 6.80
C LEU A 48 -10.85 -6.63 5.30
N PHE A 49 -10.40 -5.55 4.68
CA PHE A 49 -10.53 -5.39 3.22
C PHE A 49 -9.68 -6.40 2.45
N GLU A 50 -8.45 -6.67 2.88
CA GLU A 50 -7.59 -7.72 2.30
C GLU A 50 -8.22 -9.12 2.42
N GLN A 51 -8.98 -9.37 3.49
CA GLN A 51 -9.75 -10.60 3.69
C GLN A 51 -11.04 -10.67 2.84
N GLY A 52 -11.38 -9.61 2.10
CA GLY A 52 -12.52 -9.56 1.20
C GLY A 52 -13.85 -9.15 1.85
N TYR A 53 -13.82 -8.57 3.05
CA TYR A 53 -15.02 -8.03 3.68
C TYR A 53 -15.51 -6.76 2.95
N SER A 54 -16.82 -6.62 2.85
CA SER A 54 -17.44 -5.40 2.34
C SER A 54 -17.44 -4.28 3.38
N GLU A 55 -17.54 -3.03 2.91
CA GLU A 55 -17.56 -1.83 3.77
C GLU A 55 -18.61 -1.92 4.90
N GLU A 56 -19.78 -2.49 4.61
CA GLU A 56 -20.86 -2.60 5.58
C GLU A 56 -20.59 -3.69 6.63
N GLU A 57 -19.94 -4.79 6.24
CA GLU A 57 -19.51 -5.84 7.17
C GLU A 57 -18.40 -5.33 8.09
N VAL A 58 -17.45 -4.55 7.56
CA VAL A 58 -16.39 -3.90 8.36
C VAL A 58 -17.00 -2.96 9.39
N ARG A 59 -17.99 -2.15 9.00
CA ARG A 59 -18.71 -1.28 9.95
C ARG A 59 -19.37 -2.08 11.06
N GLN A 60 -20.02 -3.18 10.72
CA GLN A 60 -20.76 -4.00 11.68
C GLN A 60 -19.83 -4.68 12.69
N GLU A 61 -18.69 -5.20 12.22
CA GLU A 61 -17.68 -5.85 13.06
C GLU A 61 -17.02 -4.87 14.06
N LEU A 62 -16.80 -3.62 13.62
CA LEU A 62 -16.14 -2.59 14.43
C LEU A 62 -17.07 -1.77 15.33
N GLN A 63 -18.39 -1.88 15.17
CA GLN A 63 -19.40 -1.06 15.87
C GLN A 63 -19.42 -1.23 17.40
N GLY A 64 -18.72 -2.22 17.95
CA GLY A 64 -18.59 -2.45 19.39
C GLY A 64 -17.30 -1.89 20.03
N GLN A 65 -16.29 -1.54 19.23
CA GLN A 65 -14.96 -1.18 19.72
C GLN A 65 -14.58 0.27 19.41
N TYR A 66 -15.16 0.84 18.35
CA TYR A 66 -14.80 2.17 17.85
C TYR A 66 -16.03 3.04 17.62
N SER A 67 -15.85 4.36 17.62
CA SER A 67 -16.92 5.28 17.29
C SER A 67 -17.22 5.26 15.78
N ARG A 68 -18.46 5.63 15.41
CA ARG A 68 -18.89 5.63 13.99
C ARG A 68 -18.02 6.54 13.12
N ASP A 69 -17.56 7.65 13.67
CA ASP A 69 -16.74 8.63 12.95
C ASP A 69 -15.31 8.10 12.72
N GLU A 70 -14.73 7.41 13.70
CA GLU A 70 -13.42 6.75 13.56
C GLU A 70 -13.46 5.64 12.50
N ILE A 71 -14.50 4.82 12.52
CA ILE A 71 -14.70 3.75 11.52
C ILE A 71 -14.81 4.34 10.11
N GLN A 72 -15.60 5.40 9.95
CA GLN A 72 -15.76 6.05 8.64
C GLN A 72 -14.45 6.69 8.15
N GLY A 73 -13.69 7.32 9.04
CA GLY A 73 -12.38 7.89 8.74
C GLY A 73 -11.40 6.82 8.26
N ALA A 74 -11.30 5.72 9.00
CA ALA A 74 -10.41 4.60 8.68
C ALA A 74 -10.76 3.92 7.34
N ILE A 75 -12.05 3.71 7.07
CA ILE A 75 -12.53 3.15 5.79
C ILE A 75 -12.15 4.07 4.62
N ASN A 76 -12.45 5.36 4.72
CA ASN A 76 -12.14 6.31 3.65
C ASN A 76 -10.63 6.36 3.37
N GLN A 77 -9.81 6.23 4.41
CA GLN A 77 -8.36 6.23 4.29
C GLN A 77 -7.84 4.93 3.67
N ALA A 78 -8.36 3.77 4.08
CA ALA A 78 -8.01 2.46 3.52
C ALA A 78 -8.37 2.36 2.03
N VAL A 79 -9.55 2.87 1.63
CA VAL A 79 -9.96 2.93 0.22
C VAL A 79 -9.06 3.88 -0.59
N LYS A 80 -8.63 4.99 0.02
CA LYS A 80 -7.71 5.94 -0.62
C LYS A 80 -6.30 5.35 -0.77
N THR A 81 -5.79 4.62 0.22
CA THR A 81 -4.48 3.96 0.14
C THR A 81 -4.51 2.82 -0.87
N SER A 82 -5.52 1.96 -0.88
CA SER A 82 -5.63 0.89 -1.87
C SER A 82 -5.71 1.41 -3.30
N ALA A 83 -6.49 2.47 -3.54
CA ALA A 83 -6.57 3.12 -4.86
C ALA A 83 -5.26 3.81 -5.29
N THR A 84 -4.39 4.17 -4.35
CA THR A 84 -3.10 4.84 -4.64
C THR A 84 -1.95 3.84 -4.74
N ALA A 85 -2.02 2.72 -4.00
CA ALA A 85 -0.98 1.69 -3.94
C ALA A 85 -0.85 0.88 -5.25
N GLU A 86 -1.87 0.91 -6.12
CA GLU A 86 -1.82 0.22 -7.42
C GLU A 86 -1.11 1.02 -8.53
N GLN A 87 -0.54 2.21 -8.25
CA GLN A 87 0.08 3.07 -9.28
C GLN A 87 1.62 2.98 -9.39
N GLU A 88 2.27 1.97 -8.79
CA GLU A 88 3.71 1.68 -9.01
C GLU A 88 3.97 0.20 -9.35
N GLY A 89 3.14 -0.39 -10.22
CA GLY A 89 3.36 -1.69 -10.87
C GLY A 89 3.01 -1.68 -12.37
N PRO A 90 3.62 -2.53 -13.21
CA PRO A 90 3.58 -2.43 -14.67
C PRO A 90 2.14 -2.54 -15.19
N GLN A 91 1.81 -1.66 -16.15
CA GLN A 91 0.46 -1.49 -16.68
C GLN A 91 -0.26 -2.81 -16.98
N PRO A 92 -1.52 -2.97 -16.55
CA PRO A 92 -2.31 -4.10 -17.00
C PRO A 92 -2.51 -3.98 -18.52
N MET A 93 -2.14 -5.02 -19.26
CA MET A 93 -2.67 -5.21 -20.60
C MET A 93 -4.19 -5.16 -20.49
N THR A 94 -4.79 -4.21 -21.20
CA THR A 94 -6.24 -4.09 -21.38
C THR A 94 -6.84 -5.45 -21.71
N PRO A 95 -7.91 -5.90 -21.04
CA PRO A 95 -8.63 -7.07 -21.50
C PRO A 95 -9.18 -6.76 -22.89
N TYR A 96 -8.85 -7.66 -23.81
CA TYR A 96 -9.36 -7.71 -25.16
C TYR A 96 -10.89 -7.59 -25.10
N GLN A 97 -11.42 -6.54 -25.72
CA GLN A 97 -12.85 -6.27 -25.82
C GLN A 97 -13.43 -7.26 -26.82
N GLU A 98 -13.78 -8.46 -26.35
CA GLU A 98 -14.46 -9.46 -27.16
C GLU A 98 -15.97 -9.16 -27.20
N ASN A 99 -16.36 -8.75 -28.39
CA ASN A 99 -17.69 -8.52 -28.87
C ASN A 99 -18.61 -9.73 -28.59
N ASN A 100 -19.60 -9.61 -27.70
CA ASN A 100 -20.78 -10.47 -27.81
C ASN A 100 -22.06 -9.75 -27.38
N GLN A 101 -22.87 -9.43 -28.38
CA GLN A 101 -24.28 -9.06 -28.26
C GLN A 101 -25.07 -10.29 -27.80
N SER A 102 -25.85 -10.20 -26.72
CA SER A 102 -27.15 -10.89 -26.67
C SER A 102 -28.05 -10.40 -25.51
N MET A 103 -29.07 -9.64 -25.92
CA MET A 103 -30.49 -9.72 -25.53
C MET A 103 -30.88 -10.27 -24.14
N GLY A 104 -31.59 -9.44 -23.37
CA GLY A 104 -32.46 -9.86 -22.25
C GLY A 104 -33.27 -8.69 -21.66
N PRO A 105 -34.61 -8.61 -21.82
CA PRO A 105 -35.43 -7.41 -21.60
C PRO A 105 -36.29 -7.42 -20.31
N ASN A 106 -36.83 -6.23 -19.96
CA ASN A 106 -37.85 -5.89 -18.94
C ASN A 106 -37.42 -6.06 -17.45
N ASP A 107 -37.68 -5.12 -16.54
CA ASP A 107 -39.00 -4.52 -16.26
C ASP A 107 -38.88 -3.13 -15.60
N GLU A 108 -39.93 -2.35 -15.81
CA GLU A 108 -40.06 -0.91 -15.59
C GLU A 108 -40.87 -0.61 -14.30
N LEU A 109 -40.87 0.67 -13.90
CA LEU A 109 -41.81 1.38 -13.00
C LEU A 109 -41.59 1.41 -11.46
N SER A 110 -41.15 2.61 -11.04
CA SER A 110 -41.88 3.58 -10.20
C SER A 110 -42.33 3.20 -8.78
N ASN A 111 -41.83 3.94 -7.78
CA ASN A 111 -42.77 4.69 -6.93
C ASN A 111 -42.17 5.97 -6.31
N GLU A 112 -42.86 7.06 -6.59
CA GLU A 112 -42.80 8.38 -6.01
C GLU A 112 -43.52 8.34 -4.64
N THR A 113 -42.91 8.84 -3.55
CA THR A 113 -43.67 9.14 -2.34
C THR A 113 -43.07 10.36 -1.62
N GLN A 114 -43.97 11.33 -1.45
CA GLN A 114 -43.85 12.62 -0.79
C GLN A 114 -43.41 12.52 0.68
N GLY A 115 -42.84 13.62 1.20
CA GLY A 115 -42.45 13.79 2.61
C GLY A 115 -43.60 13.68 3.63
N PRO A 116 -43.31 13.91 4.92
CA PRO A 116 -43.14 15.30 5.38
C PRO A 116 -42.05 15.53 6.45
N GLU A 117 -41.64 16.80 6.52
CA GLU A 117 -41.29 17.62 7.70
C GLU A 117 -40.81 17.02 9.04
N ASN A 118 -39.79 17.72 9.56
CA ASN A 118 -39.48 18.01 10.97
C ASN A 118 -38.81 16.92 11.83
N ASN A 119 -37.50 17.06 12.03
CA ASN A 119 -37.00 17.54 13.34
C ASN A 119 -35.54 18.06 13.25
N GLU A 120 -35.38 19.31 13.68
CA GLU A 120 -34.14 19.95 14.12
C GLU A 120 -33.47 19.20 15.29
N ILE A 121 -32.28 19.69 15.70
CA ILE A 121 -31.41 19.35 16.86
C ILE A 121 -30.17 18.57 16.37
N ASN A 122 -28.91 19.02 16.47
CA ASN A 122 -28.29 20.13 17.20
C ASN A 122 -26.80 20.17 16.79
N SER A 123 -26.42 21.12 15.94
CA SER A 123 -25.01 21.42 15.65
C SER A 123 -24.44 22.31 16.76
N GLY A 124 -23.74 21.68 17.69
CA GLY A 124 -22.91 22.37 18.68
C GLY A 124 -21.65 22.94 18.04
N ASN A 125 -21.72 24.20 17.62
CA ASN A 125 -20.56 24.99 17.23
C ASN A 125 -20.07 25.78 18.47
N PRO A 126 -18.82 25.63 18.93
CA PRO A 126 -18.30 26.50 19.96
C PRO A 126 -18.11 27.92 19.41
N GLU A 127 -18.91 28.83 19.96
CA GLU A 127 -18.69 30.28 20.00
C GLU A 127 -17.22 30.63 20.21
N MET A 128 -16.62 31.34 19.24
CA MET A 128 -15.76 32.48 19.54
C MET A 128 -15.64 33.38 18.31
N ASN A 129 -16.67 34.22 18.11
CA ASN A 129 -16.57 35.37 17.22
C ASN A 129 -17.19 36.57 17.92
N GLN A 130 -16.43 37.16 18.86
CA GLN A 130 -16.75 38.48 19.40
C GLN A 130 -16.37 39.54 18.36
N ALA A 131 -17.39 40.13 17.75
CA ALA A 131 -17.25 41.40 17.05
C ALA A 131 -16.86 42.51 18.05
N PRO A 132 -15.86 43.36 17.77
CA PRO A 132 -15.56 44.51 18.60
C PRO A 132 -16.66 45.57 18.44
N GLN A 133 -17.23 46.01 19.57
CA GLN A 133 -18.05 47.23 19.62
C GLN A 133 -17.21 48.47 19.26
N PRO A 134 -17.78 49.44 18.52
CA PRO A 134 -17.19 50.77 18.39
C PRO A 134 -17.38 51.55 19.69
N GLN A 135 -16.31 51.64 20.50
CA GLN A 135 -16.22 52.56 21.64
C GLN A 135 -16.21 54.02 21.16
N SER A 136 -17.01 54.83 21.84
CA SER A 136 -17.14 56.27 21.67
C SER A 136 -15.85 57.01 22.08
N PRO A 137 -15.53 58.17 21.48
CA PRO A 137 -14.34 58.93 21.83
C PRO A 137 -14.47 59.62 23.21
N PRO A 138 -13.55 59.41 24.16
CA PRO A 138 -13.45 60.25 25.35
C PRO A 138 -12.78 61.59 25.03
N ALA A 139 -13.28 62.60 25.74
CA ALA A 139 -13.02 64.02 25.55
C ALA A 139 -11.53 64.41 25.61
N ALA A 140 -11.20 65.39 24.77
CA ALA A 140 -9.94 66.10 24.74
C ALA A 140 -9.63 66.76 26.09
N ASN A 141 -8.53 66.32 26.72
CA ASN A 141 -7.87 67.07 27.78
C ASN A 141 -6.76 67.95 27.15
N PRO A 142 -6.65 69.23 27.53
CA PRO A 142 -5.66 70.14 26.94
C PRO A 142 -4.22 69.80 27.39
N PRO A 143 -3.21 70.02 26.53
CA PRO A 143 -1.82 69.72 26.85
C PRO A 143 -1.24 70.72 27.87
N PRO A 144 -0.58 70.25 28.94
CA PRO A 144 0.23 71.11 29.79
C PRO A 144 1.52 71.50 29.05
N LYS A 145 1.69 72.81 28.81
CA LYS A 145 2.96 73.43 28.44
C LYS A 145 3.93 73.32 29.62
N GLY A 146 4.80 72.31 29.60
CA GLY A 146 5.91 72.16 30.52
C GLY A 146 7.23 72.58 29.87
N ASN A 147 7.91 73.53 30.50
CA ASN A 147 9.20 74.10 30.12
C ASN A 147 10.28 73.04 29.83
N LEU A 148 10.77 73.02 28.59
CA LEU A 148 12.05 72.44 28.20
C LEU A 148 13.17 73.39 28.64
N SER A 149 13.65 73.26 29.89
CA SER A 149 14.87 73.91 30.35
C SER A 149 15.97 72.85 30.42
N GLY A 150 17.00 73.06 29.61
CA GLY A 150 18.03 72.08 29.28
C GLY A 150 18.84 71.61 30.49
N ASN A 151 18.79 70.30 30.72
CA ASN A 151 19.82 69.53 31.42
C ASN A 151 19.76 68.02 31.07
N SER A 152 19.13 67.66 29.95
CA SER A 152 18.66 66.30 29.63
C SER A 152 19.72 65.35 29.07
N SER A 153 20.94 65.82 28.80
CA SER A 153 21.95 65.04 28.07
C SER A 153 22.38 63.77 28.82
N GLY A 154 22.51 63.83 30.15
CA GLY A 154 22.90 62.67 30.97
C GLY A 154 21.81 61.61 31.13
N ASN A 155 20.53 62.02 31.13
CA ASN A 155 19.41 61.09 31.27
C ASN A 155 19.12 60.30 29.98
N VAL A 156 19.51 60.86 28.82
CA VAL A 156 19.39 60.16 27.53
C VAL A 156 20.45 59.07 27.41
N GLU A 157 21.66 59.32 27.94
CA GLU A 157 22.76 58.36 27.87
C GLU A 157 22.52 57.15 28.78
N GLU A 158 22.02 57.36 30.01
CA GLU A 158 21.60 56.27 30.92
C GLU A 158 20.43 55.45 30.35
N LEU A 159 19.46 56.10 29.68
CA LEU A 159 18.36 55.42 29.00
C LEU A 159 18.87 54.56 27.84
N ILE A 160 19.80 55.09 27.04
CA ILE A 160 20.42 54.35 25.93
C ILE A 160 21.21 53.15 26.48
N GLU A 161 21.99 53.32 27.54
CA GLU A 161 22.76 52.23 28.16
C GLU A 161 21.84 51.13 28.70
N THR A 162 20.73 51.51 29.34
CA THR A 162 19.71 50.55 29.81
C THR A 162 19.07 49.77 28.66
N ILE A 163 18.68 50.46 27.58
CA ILE A 163 18.09 49.82 26.38
C ILE A 163 19.10 48.89 25.71
N VAL A 164 20.37 49.29 25.64
CA VAL A 164 21.43 48.44 25.06
C VAL A 164 21.64 47.21 25.92
N ALA A 165 21.73 47.35 27.25
CA ALA A 165 21.87 46.22 28.17
C ALA A 165 20.69 45.23 28.07
N GLU A 166 19.44 45.73 28.03
CA GLU A 166 18.24 44.90 27.87
C GLU A 166 18.23 44.15 26.53
N ASN A 167 18.65 44.81 25.43
CA ASN A 167 18.76 44.14 24.14
C ASN A 167 19.88 43.09 24.13
N PHE A 168 21.01 43.34 24.80
CA PHE A 168 22.08 42.35 24.91
C PHE A 168 21.62 41.12 25.69
N GLU A 169 20.93 41.30 26.81
CA GLU A 169 20.36 40.21 27.60
C GLU A 169 19.33 39.42 26.78
N ARG A 170 18.49 40.08 26.00
CA ARG A 170 17.55 39.40 25.10
C ARG A 170 18.27 38.57 24.03
N VAL A 171 19.30 39.13 23.40
CA VAL A 171 20.09 38.44 22.38
C VAL A 171 20.82 37.23 22.97
N GLU A 172 21.38 37.35 24.17
CA GLU A 172 22.02 36.24 24.88
C GLU A 172 21.04 35.10 25.15
N ASN A 173 19.84 35.43 25.65
CA ASN A 173 18.76 34.44 25.84
C ASN A 173 18.33 33.78 24.52
N GLU A 174 18.25 34.53 23.41
CA GLU A 174 17.94 33.96 22.09
C GLU A 174 19.05 33.01 21.62
N PHE A 175 20.33 33.34 21.87
CA PHE A 175 21.44 32.43 21.56
C PHE A 175 21.42 31.15 22.40
N GLU A 176 21.17 31.25 23.71
CA GLU A 176 21.05 30.07 24.57
C GLU A 176 19.93 29.13 24.10
N ASN A 177 18.79 29.68 23.72
CA ASN A 177 17.69 28.90 23.14
C ASN A 177 18.12 28.21 21.84
N VAL A 178 18.78 28.92 20.92
CA VAL A 178 19.29 28.35 19.67
C VAL A 178 20.28 27.21 19.93
N TYR A 179 21.20 27.36 20.90
CA TYR A 179 22.12 26.28 21.26
C TYR A 179 21.38 25.04 21.78
N SER A 180 20.37 25.24 22.63
CA SER A 180 19.55 24.12 23.14
C SER A 180 18.78 23.40 22.03
N GLU A 181 18.27 24.15 21.04
CA GLU A 181 17.59 23.57 19.87
C GLU A 181 18.56 22.82 18.96
N ILE A 182 19.78 23.32 18.78
CA ILE A 182 20.84 22.64 18.01
C ILE A 182 21.24 21.34 18.70
N ASP A 183 21.40 21.35 20.03
CA ASP A 183 21.74 20.14 20.79
C ASP A 183 20.61 19.10 20.70
N ALA A 184 19.35 19.52 20.81
CA ALA A 184 18.19 18.64 20.62
C ALA A 184 18.10 18.10 19.18
N LEU A 185 18.44 18.92 18.18
CA LEU A 185 18.48 18.48 16.79
C LEU A 185 19.59 17.46 16.54
N LYS A 186 20.76 17.65 17.18
CA LYS A 186 21.88 16.72 17.10
C LYS A 186 21.52 15.37 17.73
N GLU A 187 20.89 15.37 18.90
CA GLU A 187 20.41 14.14 19.55
C GLU A 187 19.40 13.39 18.66
N ARG A 188 18.46 14.12 18.03
CA ARG A 188 17.52 13.51 17.07
C ARG A 188 18.21 12.98 15.81
N ALA A 189 19.24 13.64 15.32
CA ALA A 189 20.01 13.19 14.17
C ALA A 189 20.78 11.90 14.50
N GLU A 190 21.36 11.80 15.70
CA GLU A 190 22.04 10.58 16.18
C GLU A 190 21.04 9.41 16.36
N ASP A 191 19.86 9.64 16.94
CA ASP A 191 18.79 8.62 17.03
C ASP A 191 18.31 8.18 15.63
N PHE A 192 18.20 9.11 14.69
CA PHE A 192 17.82 8.80 13.31
C PHE A 192 18.88 7.95 12.59
N GLU A 193 20.17 8.28 12.75
CA GLU A 193 21.28 7.49 12.21
C GLU A 193 21.29 6.07 12.79
N GLN A 194 21.05 5.93 14.09
CA GLN A 194 20.95 4.63 14.73
C GLN A 194 19.77 3.80 14.18
N ARG A 195 18.60 4.41 14.00
CA ARG A 195 17.43 3.73 13.41
C ARG A 195 17.67 3.31 11.96
N ILE A 196 18.36 4.13 11.17
CA ILE A 196 18.75 3.76 9.80
C ILE A 196 19.69 2.55 9.83
N HIS A 197 20.67 2.55 10.72
CA HIS A 197 21.58 1.43 10.85
C HIS A 197 20.86 0.14 11.28
N ASP A 198 19.94 0.22 12.24
CA ASP A 198 19.13 -0.93 12.65
C ASP A 198 18.23 -1.45 11.52
N LEU A 199 17.71 -0.55 10.67
CA LEU A 199 16.95 -0.92 9.48
C LEU A 199 17.83 -1.61 8.43
N GLU A 200 19.02 -1.10 8.16
CA GLU A 200 19.99 -1.70 7.24
C GLU A 200 20.39 -3.12 7.68
N VAL A 201 20.66 -3.29 8.99
CA VAL A 201 20.99 -4.61 9.55
C VAL A 201 19.81 -5.59 9.43
N ARG A 202 18.57 -5.10 9.62
CA ARG A 202 17.37 -5.94 9.48
C ARG A 202 17.12 -6.34 8.03
N ASP A 203 17.29 -5.41 7.08
CA ASP A 203 17.16 -5.67 5.64
C ASP A 203 18.17 -6.73 5.19
N ASP A 204 19.42 -6.61 5.64
CA ASP A 204 20.49 -7.60 5.42
C ASP A 204 20.20 -8.98 6.02
N GLU A 205 19.38 -9.07 7.07
CA GLU A 205 18.97 -10.34 7.69
C GLU A 205 17.78 -10.94 6.96
N ASP A 206 16.81 -10.11 6.56
CA ASP A 206 15.64 -10.52 5.78
C ASP A 206 16.07 -11.05 4.40
N ASP A 207 16.99 -10.37 3.71
CA ASP A 207 17.56 -10.83 2.43
C ASP A 207 18.26 -12.19 2.56
N LYS A 208 19.02 -12.40 3.65
CA LYS A 208 19.66 -13.70 3.92
C LYS A 208 18.62 -14.80 4.15
N GLN A 209 17.55 -14.51 4.88
CA GLN A 209 16.47 -15.47 5.10
C GLN A 209 15.72 -15.80 3.81
N VAL A 210 15.52 -14.81 2.93
CA VAL A 210 14.90 -15.03 1.61
C VAL A 210 15.77 -15.92 0.74
N ILE A 211 17.09 -15.63 0.67
CA ILE A 211 18.04 -16.48 -0.08
C ILE A 211 18.04 -17.91 0.46
N GLN A 212 18.09 -18.08 1.79
CA GLN A 212 18.06 -19.41 2.40
C GLN A 212 16.78 -20.18 2.06
N LYS A 213 15.61 -19.52 2.11
CA LYS A 213 14.34 -20.15 1.70
C LYS A 213 14.31 -20.49 0.21
N MET A 214 14.92 -19.68 -0.64
CA MET A 214 15.04 -19.98 -2.07
C MET A 214 15.92 -21.22 -2.30
N ASP A 215 17.04 -21.35 -1.59
CA ASP A 215 17.90 -22.53 -1.65
C ASP A 215 17.16 -23.80 -1.17
N ASP A 216 16.35 -23.69 -0.11
CA ASP A 216 15.52 -24.79 0.39
C ASP A 216 14.47 -25.22 -0.67
N ILE A 217 13.83 -24.26 -1.33
CA ILE A 217 12.86 -24.50 -2.42
C ILE A 217 13.55 -25.15 -3.63
N GLU A 218 14.76 -24.71 -4.00
CA GLU A 218 15.54 -25.33 -5.07
C GLU A 218 15.80 -26.81 -4.75
N GLY A 219 16.20 -27.12 -3.52
CA GLY A 219 16.38 -28.49 -3.05
C GLY A 219 15.11 -29.35 -3.14
N ASP A 220 13.97 -28.80 -2.72
CA ASP A 220 12.67 -29.47 -2.83
C ASP A 220 12.29 -29.74 -4.30
N ILE A 221 12.52 -28.77 -5.19
CA ILE A 221 12.26 -28.91 -6.63
C ILE A 221 13.13 -30.01 -7.24
N GLU A 222 14.42 -30.07 -6.89
CA GLU A 222 15.31 -31.14 -7.34
C GLU A 222 14.84 -32.51 -6.85
N GLU A 223 14.36 -32.61 -5.61
CA GLU A 223 13.78 -33.84 -5.07
C GLU A 223 12.53 -34.25 -5.85
N TYR A 224 11.61 -33.31 -6.11
CA TYR A 224 10.41 -33.59 -6.89
C TYR A 224 10.75 -34.03 -8.31
N GLN A 225 11.72 -33.39 -8.98
CA GLN A 225 12.18 -33.80 -10.30
C GLN A 225 12.71 -35.24 -10.31
N SER A 226 13.47 -35.63 -9.28
CA SER A 226 13.96 -36.99 -9.10
C SER A 226 12.81 -38.01 -8.93
N ARG A 227 11.85 -37.70 -8.06
CA ARG A 227 10.67 -38.54 -7.80
C ARG A 227 9.79 -38.68 -9.05
N ILE A 228 9.51 -37.58 -9.74
CA ILE A 228 8.74 -37.55 -10.99
C ILE A 228 9.46 -38.37 -12.06
N GLY A 229 10.77 -38.23 -12.22
CA GLY A 229 11.55 -39.04 -13.16
C GLY A 229 11.57 -40.54 -12.80
N GLY A 230 11.52 -40.88 -11.52
CA GLY A 230 11.34 -42.27 -11.06
C GLY A 230 9.97 -42.83 -11.43
N LEU A 231 8.90 -42.06 -11.20
CA LEU A 231 7.53 -42.42 -11.58
C LEU A 231 7.37 -42.56 -13.10
N GLU A 232 7.95 -41.64 -13.87
CA GLU A 232 7.93 -41.70 -15.34
C GLU A 232 8.56 -43.00 -15.84
N LYS A 233 9.72 -43.39 -15.30
CA LYS A 233 10.36 -44.67 -15.64
C LYS A 233 9.50 -45.87 -15.25
N ALA A 234 8.85 -45.84 -14.09
CA ALA A 234 7.94 -46.90 -13.68
C ALA A 234 6.74 -47.01 -14.62
N PHE A 235 6.13 -45.88 -15.02
CA PHE A 235 5.07 -45.85 -16.01
C PHE A 235 5.53 -46.39 -17.37
N GLN A 236 6.70 -45.97 -17.85
CA GLN A 236 7.27 -46.49 -19.10
C GLN A 236 7.49 -48.01 -19.08
N GLN A 237 7.77 -48.61 -17.91
CA GLN A 237 7.90 -50.06 -17.75
C GLN A 237 6.55 -50.79 -17.66
N VAL A 238 5.56 -50.19 -17.01
CA VAL A 238 4.25 -50.81 -16.78
C VAL A 238 3.34 -50.72 -18.00
N LEU A 239 3.42 -49.63 -18.77
CA LEU A 239 2.55 -49.40 -19.93
C LEU A 239 2.61 -50.52 -20.99
N PRO A 240 3.78 -51.03 -21.42
CA PRO A 240 3.83 -52.13 -22.37
C PRO A 240 3.12 -53.39 -21.86
N SER A 241 3.35 -53.76 -20.59
CA SER A 241 2.70 -54.93 -19.99
C SER A 241 1.18 -54.74 -19.89
N LEU A 242 0.72 -53.53 -19.58
CA LEU A 242 -0.72 -53.24 -19.55
C LEU A 242 -1.35 -53.35 -20.95
N VAL A 243 -0.69 -52.83 -21.98
CA VAL A 243 -1.14 -52.92 -23.37
C VAL A 243 -1.18 -54.37 -23.84
N ASP A 244 -0.17 -55.17 -23.50
CA ASP A 244 -0.13 -56.59 -23.85
C ASP A 244 -1.25 -57.37 -23.14
N ASN A 245 -1.47 -57.13 -21.84
CA ASN A 245 -2.58 -57.75 -21.10
C ASN A 245 -3.95 -57.39 -21.67
N VAL A 246 -4.17 -56.13 -22.09
CA VAL A 246 -5.42 -55.70 -22.73
C VAL A 246 -5.59 -56.37 -24.10
N ARG A 247 -4.51 -56.52 -24.87
CA ARG A 247 -4.52 -57.25 -26.15
C ARG A 247 -4.86 -58.72 -25.95
N ASP A 248 -4.25 -59.39 -24.97
CA ASP A 248 -4.50 -60.79 -24.64
C ASP A 248 -5.95 -61.00 -24.18
N LEU A 249 -6.47 -60.11 -23.33
CA LEU A 249 -7.87 -60.15 -22.90
C LEU A 249 -8.82 -59.97 -24.09
N THR A 250 -8.49 -59.06 -25.01
CA THR A 250 -9.28 -58.83 -26.23
C THR A 250 -9.29 -60.07 -27.13
N GLN A 251 -8.13 -60.72 -27.32
CA GLN A 251 -8.02 -61.97 -28.07
C GLN A 251 -8.82 -63.10 -27.41
N LEU A 252 -8.72 -63.26 -26.09
CA LEU A 252 -9.45 -64.27 -25.33
C LEU A 252 -10.97 -64.05 -25.43
N VAL A 253 -11.44 -62.80 -25.33
CA VAL A 253 -12.86 -62.48 -25.51
C VAL A 253 -13.32 -62.79 -26.93
N GLN A 254 -12.51 -62.50 -27.95
CA GLN A 254 -12.82 -62.85 -29.34
C GLN A 254 -12.87 -64.37 -29.55
N GLU A 255 -11.93 -65.13 -28.99
CA GLU A 255 -11.90 -66.59 -29.05
C GLU A 255 -13.12 -67.21 -28.37
N ILE A 256 -13.50 -66.74 -27.17
CA ILE A 256 -14.69 -67.20 -26.46
C ILE A 256 -15.98 -66.88 -27.24
N LYS A 257 -16.06 -65.70 -27.88
CA LYS A 257 -17.19 -65.34 -28.74
C LYS A 257 -17.30 -66.30 -29.94
N HIS A 258 -16.16 -66.60 -30.58
CA HIS A 258 -16.10 -67.52 -31.71
C HIS A 258 -16.50 -68.96 -31.32
N GLU A 259 -15.96 -69.49 -30.21
CA GLU A 259 -16.26 -70.84 -29.72
C GLU A 259 -17.73 -71.01 -29.32
N ARG A 260 -18.35 -69.96 -28.76
CA ARG A 260 -19.78 -69.98 -28.38
C ARG A 260 -20.74 -69.81 -29.55
N GLY A 261 -20.26 -69.64 -30.78
CA GLY A 261 -21.10 -69.40 -31.96
C GLY A 261 -21.90 -68.10 -31.87
N ILE A 262 -21.46 -67.15 -31.04
CA ILE A 262 -22.02 -65.81 -31.04
C ILE A 262 -21.28 -65.07 -32.15
N GLU A 263 -21.79 -65.20 -33.37
CA GLU A 263 -21.40 -64.35 -34.49
C GLU A 263 -21.83 -62.90 -34.15
N THR A 264 -21.02 -62.20 -33.35
CA THR A 264 -21.09 -60.75 -33.34
C THR A 264 -20.50 -60.33 -34.67
N SER A 265 -21.34 -59.94 -35.62
CA SER A 265 -20.95 -59.27 -36.86
C SER A 265 -19.88 -58.24 -36.53
N SER A 266 -18.63 -58.49 -36.93
CA SER A 266 -17.52 -57.58 -36.67
C SER A 266 -17.54 -56.38 -37.62
N ASP A 267 -18.54 -56.28 -38.49
CA ASP A 267 -18.97 -55.03 -39.09
C ASP A 267 -19.67 -54.20 -38.01
N VAL A 268 -18.87 -53.65 -37.09
CA VAL A 268 -19.18 -52.31 -36.61
C VAL A 268 -18.66 -51.43 -37.74
N ASP A 269 -19.57 -50.95 -38.58
CA ASP A 269 -19.24 -50.04 -39.66
C ASP A 269 -18.36 -48.92 -39.09
N GLN A 270 -17.19 -48.73 -39.70
CA GLN A 270 -16.23 -47.72 -39.26
C GLN A 270 -16.83 -46.30 -39.29
N ASP A 271 -17.94 -46.15 -40.02
CA ASP A 271 -18.76 -44.94 -40.14
C ASP A 271 -19.47 -44.55 -38.83
N ASP A 272 -19.74 -45.46 -37.90
CA ASP A 272 -20.44 -45.13 -36.63
C ASP A 272 -19.51 -44.50 -35.56
N ILE A 273 -18.20 -44.48 -35.76
CA ILE A 273 -17.21 -43.96 -34.80
C ILE A 273 -16.80 -42.51 -35.12
N GLU A 274 -17.02 -42.02 -36.35
CA GLU A 274 -16.63 -40.65 -36.75
C GLU A 274 -17.54 -39.55 -36.18
N ASP A 275 -18.72 -39.89 -35.65
CA ASP A 275 -19.68 -38.92 -35.08
C ASP A 275 -19.50 -38.63 -33.58
N ILE A 276 -18.45 -39.18 -32.94
CA ILE A 276 -18.09 -38.78 -31.58
C ILE A 276 -17.21 -37.53 -31.66
N ASP A 277 -17.89 -36.40 -31.67
CA ASP A 277 -17.29 -35.07 -31.62
C ASP A 277 -16.48 -34.91 -30.32
N MET A 278 -15.14 -34.97 -30.45
CA MET A 278 -14.21 -34.80 -29.33
C MET A 278 -13.97 -33.32 -28.97
N GLU A 279 -14.65 -32.36 -29.62
CA GLU A 279 -14.47 -30.93 -29.36
C GLU A 279 -15.20 -30.43 -28.09
N ASP A 280 -16.07 -31.25 -27.49
CA ASP A 280 -16.91 -30.87 -26.34
C ASP A 280 -16.40 -31.40 -24.98
N TRP A 281 -15.13 -31.86 -24.90
CA TRP A 281 -14.47 -32.38 -23.68
C TRP A 281 -13.20 -31.63 -23.31
#